data_AF-A0A7Z8PDE9-F1
#
_entry.id   AF-A0A7Z8PDE9-F1
#
_cell.length_a   1.000
_cell.length_b   1.000
_cell.length_c   1.000
_cell.angle_alpha   90.00
_cell.angle_beta   90.00
_cell.angle_gamma   90.00
#
_symmetry.space_group_name_H-M   'P 1'
#
loop_
_entity.id
_entity.type
_entity.pdbx_description
1 polymer ?
#
loop_
_entity_poly.entity_id
_entity_poly.type
_entity_poly.pdbx_seq_one_letter_code
_entity_poly.pdbx_strand_id
1 'polypeptide(L)'
;MLSVLLYRRSEGPALSRSELLVQMRGHGAQLRQVTEHYVCGHWQDDATGAQVTIDCGQPPLSTHAAATTHHDDPHAEPKDYPGWLPLAISIHLPLTGPHWLCVEVGRWLESLLANLPNCGALISEDVGREGEDGYGPGPLDRPRLLACWEHCHGAQTESLRLPRMERRSSLQLWRYRREAGQGATAEPQLNWPQALVLGRDITALSTAIWPGPEQHWVLPPVDLVVIQRDGEGGLLPSDELRTAAGGGQPLPHGGGLHIAPSPALVKLYQSARLIPSSDYRALDHLEWAD
;
A
#
# COMPACT_ATOMS: atom_id res chain seq x y z
N MET A 1 -14.95 -1.60 0.32
CA MET A 1 -13.85 -0.96 1.09
C MET A 1 -13.93 -1.50 2.50
N LEU A 2 -12.81 -1.66 3.20
CA LEU A 2 -12.81 -1.97 4.64
C LEU A 2 -12.67 -0.65 5.41
N SER A 3 -13.45 -0.43 6.45
CA SER A 3 -13.37 0.82 7.23
C SER A 3 -12.81 0.57 8.62
N VAL A 4 -11.91 1.45 9.06
CA VAL A 4 -11.43 1.53 10.44
C VAL A 4 -11.99 2.81 11.05
N LEU A 5 -12.76 2.64 12.11
CA LEU A 5 -13.42 3.72 12.86
C LEU A 5 -12.61 4.03 14.11
N LEU A 6 -12.45 5.31 14.45
CA LEU A 6 -11.73 5.71 15.65
C LEU A 6 -12.68 6.12 16.79
N TYR A 7 -12.34 5.65 17.98
CA TYR A 7 -13.04 5.94 19.23
C TYR A 7 -12.06 6.47 20.27
N ARG A 8 -12.59 7.16 21.27
CA ARG A 8 -11.84 7.54 22.49
C ARG A 8 -12.50 6.98 23.74
N ARG A 9 -11.72 6.75 24.78
CA ARG A 9 -12.23 6.42 26.11
C ARG A 9 -13.02 7.59 26.68
N SER A 10 -14.17 7.33 27.30
CA SER A 10 -15.02 8.35 27.93
C SER A 10 -14.38 8.98 29.17
N GLU A 11 -13.55 8.22 29.88
CA GLU A 11 -12.84 8.67 31.09
C GLU A 11 -11.51 9.39 30.79
N GLY A 12 -11.05 9.33 29.53
CA GLY A 12 -9.82 9.98 29.10
C GLY A 12 -9.97 11.49 28.89
N PRO A 13 -8.84 12.23 28.78
CA PRO A 13 -8.86 13.64 28.40
C PRO A 13 -9.64 13.86 27.11
N ALA A 14 -10.35 14.99 27.05
CA ALA A 14 -11.04 15.37 25.84
C ALA A 14 -10.03 15.61 24.71
N LEU A 15 -10.26 14.96 23.56
CA LEU A 15 -9.52 15.19 22.35
C LEU A 15 -10.36 16.08 21.44
N SER A 16 -9.90 17.30 21.19
CA SER A 16 -10.56 18.19 20.26
C SER A 16 -10.37 17.69 18.82
N ARG A 17 -11.34 18.01 17.96
CA ARG A 17 -11.23 17.74 16.52
C ARG A 17 -9.97 18.35 15.93
N SER A 18 -9.60 19.57 16.35
CA SER A 18 -8.40 20.27 15.88
C SER A 18 -7.12 19.52 16.22
N GLU A 19 -6.98 19.02 17.46
CA GLU A 19 -5.82 18.22 17.87
C GLU A 19 -5.72 16.93 17.07
N LEU A 20 -6.84 16.24 16.85
CA LEU A 20 -6.89 15.01 16.06
C LEU A 20 -6.44 15.26 14.61
N LEU A 21 -6.95 16.32 13.97
CA LEU A 21 -6.53 16.69 12.62
C LEU A 21 -5.04 17.09 12.56
N VAL A 22 -4.51 17.73 13.61
CA VAL A 22 -3.07 18.04 13.72
C VAL A 22 -2.24 16.76 13.81
N GLN A 23 -2.66 15.79 14.64
CA GLN A 23 -1.97 14.50 14.75
C GLN A 23 -1.96 13.75 13.41
N MET A 24 -3.11 13.67 12.73
CA MET A 24 -3.19 13.01 11.42
C MET A 24 -2.29 13.65 10.37
N ARG A 25 -2.24 15.00 10.31
CA ARG A 25 -1.30 15.72 9.42
C ARG A 25 0.15 15.48 9.80
N GLY A 26 0.46 15.42 11.10
CA GLY A 26 1.79 15.07 11.61
C GLY A 26 2.25 13.68 11.19
N HIS A 27 1.31 12.78 10.91
CA HIS A 27 1.53 11.44 10.35
C HIS A 27 1.35 11.39 8.82
N GLY A 28 1.45 12.52 8.13
CA GLY A 28 1.47 12.59 6.66
C GLY A 28 0.09 12.58 5.98
N ALA A 29 -1.02 12.61 6.73
CA ALA A 29 -2.34 12.70 6.10
C ALA A 29 -2.57 14.08 5.45
N GLN A 30 -3.01 14.08 4.20
CA GLN A 30 -3.39 15.28 3.46
C GLN A 30 -4.89 15.53 3.63
N LEU A 31 -5.23 16.49 4.49
CA LEU A 31 -6.62 16.76 4.90
C LEU A 31 -7.10 18.12 4.41
N ARG A 32 -8.28 18.14 3.77
CA ARG A 32 -8.95 19.33 3.23
C ARG A 32 -10.30 19.55 3.91
N GLN A 33 -10.49 20.74 4.47
CA GLN A 33 -11.80 21.18 4.97
C GLN A 33 -12.75 21.37 3.77
N VAL A 34 -13.92 20.74 3.83
CA VAL A 34 -14.96 20.87 2.78
C VAL A 34 -16.12 21.71 3.28
N THR A 35 -16.58 21.47 4.51
CA THR A 35 -17.58 22.29 5.21
C THR A 35 -17.12 22.56 6.63
N GLU A 36 -17.82 23.39 7.41
CA GLU A 36 -17.52 23.62 8.83
C GLU A 36 -17.44 22.30 9.62
N HIS A 37 -18.31 21.33 9.30
CA HIS A 37 -18.43 20.08 10.04
C HIS A 37 -17.81 18.86 9.35
N TYR A 38 -17.18 19.01 8.18
CA TYR A 38 -16.63 17.90 7.41
C TYR A 38 -15.26 18.20 6.78
N VAL A 39 -14.35 17.25 6.98
CA VAL A 39 -13.00 17.22 6.42
C VAL A 39 -12.84 15.89 5.72
N CYS A 40 -12.33 15.92 4.48
CA CYS A 40 -11.95 14.73 3.75
C CYS A 40 -10.44 14.75 3.48
N GLY A 41 -9.86 13.60 3.22
CA GLY A 41 -8.44 13.52 2.88
C GLY A 41 -7.99 12.15 2.46
N HIS A 42 -6.68 12.01 2.37
CA HIS A 42 -6.02 10.74 2.10
C HIS A 42 -4.68 10.69 2.83
N TRP A 43 -4.19 9.48 3.03
CA TRP A 43 -2.79 9.24 3.35
C TRP A 43 -2.23 8.33 2.27
N GLN A 44 -0.99 8.57 1.88
CA GLN A 44 -0.25 7.73 0.94
C GLN A 44 1.19 7.57 1.42
N ASP A 45 1.68 6.34 1.38
CA ASP A 45 3.08 6.02 1.62
C ASP A 45 3.89 6.22 0.32
N ASP A 46 4.85 7.13 0.35
CA ASP A 46 5.64 7.49 -0.84
C ASP A 46 6.45 6.33 -1.43
N ALA A 47 6.91 5.40 -0.58
CA ALA A 47 7.78 4.31 -1.00
C ALA A 47 6.98 3.17 -1.66
N THR A 48 5.87 2.78 -1.03
CA THR A 48 5.11 1.58 -1.39
C THR A 48 3.85 1.89 -2.18
N GLY A 49 3.36 3.14 -2.15
CA GLY A 49 2.07 3.54 -2.73
C GLY A 49 0.86 3.06 -1.95
N ALA A 50 1.05 2.52 -0.73
CA ALA A 50 -0.05 2.21 0.18
C ALA A 50 -0.87 3.46 0.47
N GLN A 51 -2.20 3.36 0.43
CA GLN A 51 -3.05 4.52 0.57
C GLN A 51 -4.39 4.21 1.23
N VAL A 52 -4.98 5.25 1.83
CA VAL A 52 -6.33 5.24 2.40
C VAL A 52 -7.04 6.54 2.08
N THR A 53 -8.37 6.50 2.05
CA THR A 53 -9.19 7.71 2.12
C THR A 53 -9.66 7.93 3.55
N ILE A 54 -9.84 9.19 3.92
CA ILE A 54 -10.10 9.61 5.29
C ILE A 54 -11.31 10.55 5.29
N ASP A 55 -12.27 10.26 6.16
CA ASP A 55 -13.47 11.05 6.38
C ASP A 55 -13.59 11.43 7.85
N CYS A 56 -13.69 12.75 8.12
CA CYS A 56 -13.79 13.30 9.48
C CYS A 56 -15.02 14.20 9.60
N GLY A 57 -16.06 13.71 10.27
CA GLY A 57 -17.36 14.35 10.43
C GLY A 57 -18.42 13.80 9.46
N GLN A 58 -19.55 14.49 9.34
CA GLN A 58 -20.66 14.05 8.49
C GLN A 58 -20.54 14.63 7.06
N PRO A 59 -20.52 13.80 6.00
CA PRO A 59 -20.36 14.28 4.62
C PRO A 59 -21.59 15.08 4.14
N PRO A 60 -21.39 16.17 3.36
CA PRO A 60 -22.44 17.15 3.01
C PRO A 60 -23.57 16.63 2.11
N LEU A 61 -23.37 15.52 1.40
CA LEU A 61 -24.38 14.95 0.49
C LEU A 61 -25.20 13.80 1.12
N SER A 62 -24.98 13.49 2.40
CA SER A 62 -25.78 12.49 3.12
C SER A 62 -27.10 13.08 3.65
N THR A 63 -27.99 13.53 2.75
CA THR A 63 -29.44 13.51 3.01
C THR A 63 -30.06 12.13 2.76
N HIS A 64 -29.27 11.20 2.25
CA HIS A 64 -29.53 9.77 2.38
C HIS A 64 -28.89 9.30 3.69
N ALA A 65 -29.73 8.74 4.56
CA ALA A 65 -29.31 8.02 5.76
C ALA A 65 -28.07 7.16 5.47
N ALA A 66 -27.14 7.16 6.43
CA ALA A 66 -25.88 6.43 6.35
C ALA A 66 -26.10 5.03 5.78
N ALA A 67 -25.41 4.71 4.69
CA ALA A 67 -25.45 3.39 4.08
C ALA A 67 -24.86 2.38 5.08
N THR A 68 -25.77 1.55 5.55
CA THR A 68 -25.64 0.45 6.49
C THR A 68 -24.84 -0.70 5.88
N THR A 69 -23.68 -1.04 6.43
CA THR A 69 -23.34 -2.47 6.56
C THR A 69 -24.06 -2.97 7.80
N HIS A 70 -24.98 -3.86 7.50
CA HIS A 70 -25.91 -4.57 8.35
C HIS A 70 -25.43 -4.97 9.76
N HIS A 71 -26.33 -5.06 10.74
CA HIS A 71 -27.78 -5.26 10.55
C HIS A 71 -28.65 -4.22 11.31
N ASP A 72 -28.92 -3.12 10.60
CA ASP A 72 -30.16 -2.30 10.67
C ASP A 72 -30.50 -1.54 11.97
N ASP A 73 -29.56 -0.76 12.50
CA ASP A 73 -29.95 0.49 13.18
C ASP A 73 -29.05 1.68 12.78
N PRO A 74 -29.55 2.63 11.97
CA PRO A 74 -28.83 3.87 11.64
C PRO A 74 -28.69 4.84 12.84
N HIS A 75 -29.17 4.44 14.02
CA HIS A 75 -29.12 5.17 15.28
C HIS A 75 -28.30 4.45 16.37
N ALA A 76 -27.39 3.54 16.00
CA ALA A 76 -26.36 3.00 16.89
C ALA A 76 -25.60 4.14 17.61
N GLU A 77 -26.09 4.50 18.79
CA GLU A 77 -25.54 5.50 19.69
C GLU A 77 -24.30 4.92 20.38
N PRO A 78 -23.49 5.73 21.10
CA PRO A 78 -22.39 5.26 21.96
C PRO A 78 -22.75 4.20 23.03
N LYS A 79 -23.99 3.67 23.02
CA LYS A 79 -24.49 2.57 23.83
C LYS A 79 -23.86 1.22 23.48
N ASP A 80 -23.34 1.03 22.25
CA ASP A 80 -22.87 -0.31 21.80
C ASP A 80 -21.52 -0.73 22.39
N TYR A 81 -20.71 0.23 22.87
CA TYR A 81 -19.42 -0.02 23.50
C TYR A 81 -19.25 0.83 24.77
N PRO A 82 -19.69 0.33 25.95
CA PRO A 82 -19.56 1.05 27.21
C PRO A 82 -18.14 1.58 27.45
N GLY A 83 -18.04 2.87 27.78
CA GLY A 83 -16.75 3.53 28.03
C GLY A 83 -16.04 4.08 26.78
N TRP A 84 -16.66 4.00 25.60
CA TRP A 84 -16.11 4.53 24.35
C TRP A 84 -17.03 5.60 23.72
N LEU A 85 -16.41 6.60 23.10
CA LEU A 85 -17.08 7.68 22.38
C LEU A 85 -16.51 7.77 20.96
N PRO A 86 -17.35 7.83 19.90
CA PRO A 86 -16.87 7.94 18.53
C PRO A 86 -16.17 9.27 18.30
N LEU A 87 -15.08 9.25 17.52
CA LEU A 87 -14.36 10.47 17.09
C LEU A 87 -14.85 11.03 15.75
N ALA A 88 -15.88 10.41 15.16
CA ALA A 88 -16.40 10.72 13.84
C ALA A 88 -15.29 10.70 12.76
N ILE A 89 -14.37 9.74 12.86
CA ILE A 89 -13.33 9.48 11.87
C ILE A 89 -13.51 8.08 11.30
N SER A 90 -13.52 8.01 9.97
CA SER A 90 -13.49 6.78 9.20
C SER A 90 -12.26 6.79 8.31
N ILE A 91 -11.51 5.69 8.33
CA ILE A 91 -10.34 5.46 7.51
C ILE A 91 -10.65 4.27 6.61
N HIS A 92 -10.72 4.50 5.30
CA HIS A 92 -11.18 3.51 4.35
C HIS A 92 -9.99 2.93 3.59
N LEU A 93 -9.83 1.61 3.76
CA LEU A 93 -8.83 0.82 3.08
C LEU A 93 -9.41 0.33 1.74
N PRO A 94 -8.66 0.49 0.64
CA PRO A 94 -9.04 -0.12 -0.62
C PRO A 94 -9.02 -1.65 -0.48
N LEU A 95 -9.99 -2.32 -1.11
CA LEU A 95 -10.03 -3.79 -1.18
C LEU A 95 -9.32 -4.32 -2.44
N THR A 96 -8.69 -3.44 -3.21
CA THR A 96 -7.88 -3.78 -4.38
C THR A 96 -6.42 -3.46 -4.08
N GLY A 97 -5.52 -4.07 -4.82
CA GLY A 97 -4.09 -4.01 -4.54
C GLY A 97 -3.59 -5.20 -3.72
N PRO A 98 -2.26 -5.30 -3.54
CA PRO A 98 -1.64 -6.41 -2.83
C PRO A 98 -1.82 -6.32 -1.32
N HIS A 99 -1.73 -7.47 -0.64
CA HIS A 99 -1.97 -7.58 0.80
C HIS A 99 -1.09 -6.69 1.67
N TRP A 100 0.15 -6.40 1.22
CA TRP A 100 1.06 -5.53 1.99
C TRP A 100 0.58 -4.07 2.05
N LEU A 101 -0.37 -3.63 1.20
CA LEU A 101 -1.00 -2.32 1.38
C LEU A 101 -1.69 -2.23 2.75
N CYS A 102 -2.44 -3.27 3.13
CA CYS A 102 -3.11 -3.35 4.42
C CYS A 102 -2.09 -3.33 5.58
N VAL A 103 -0.95 -3.99 5.41
CA VAL A 103 0.13 -3.99 6.41
C VAL A 103 0.71 -2.60 6.61
N GLU A 104 0.92 -1.84 5.54
CA GLU A 104 1.47 -0.48 5.62
C GLU A 104 0.47 0.51 6.20
N VAL A 105 -0.81 0.38 5.84
CA VAL A 105 -1.89 1.13 6.50
C VAL A 105 -1.94 0.81 7.99
N GLY A 106 -1.82 -0.47 8.36
CA GLY A 106 -1.78 -0.90 9.75
C GLY A 106 -0.63 -0.25 10.52
N ARG A 107 0.58 -0.22 9.93
CA ARG A 107 1.75 0.46 10.53
C ARG A 107 1.52 1.96 10.73
N TRP A 108 0.92 2.62 9.74
CA TRP A 108 0.57 4.03 9.85
C TRP A 108 -0.47 4.29 10.96
N LEU A 109 -1.52 3.47 11.01
CA LEU A 109 -2.55 3.54 12.06
C LEU A 109 -1.98 3.30 13.46
N GLU A 110 -1.09 2.31 13.63
CA GLU A 110 -0.38 2.07 14.90
C GLU A 110 0.41 3.31 15.32
N SER A 111 1.14 3.94 14.39
CA SER A 111 1.93 5.14 14.68
C SER A 111 1.04 6.33 15.06
N LEU A 112 -0.08 6.51 14.38
CA LEU A 112 -1.08 7.52 14.71
C LEU A 112 -1.67 7.30 16.12
N LEU A 113 -2.09 6.07 16.42
CA LEU A 113 -2.70 5.72 17.70
C LEU A 113 -1.71 5.76 18.87
N ALA A 114 -0.42 5.53 18.63
CA ALA A 114 0.62 5.69 19.64
C ALA A 114 0.69 7.13 20.19
N ASN A 115 0.35 8.14 19.38
CA ASN A 115 0.24 9.54 19.81
C ASN A 115 -1.13 9.90 20.42
N LEU A 116 -2.06 8.94 20.44
CA LEU A 116 -3.44 9.10 20.90
C LEU A 116 -3.78 8.00 21.92
N PRO A 117 -3.13 7.97 23.10
CA PRO A 117 -3.14 6.83 24.03
C PRO A 117 -4.53 6.46 24.60
N ASN A 118 -5.51 7.36 24.52
CA ASN A 118 -6.89 7.11 24.94
C ASN A 118 -7.82 6.76 23.78
N CYS A 119 -7.27 6.53 22.59
CA CYS A 119 -8.01 6.20 21.39
C CYS A 119 -7.86 4.72 21.04
N GLY A 120 -8.88 4.19 20.37
CA GLY A 120 -8.92 2.82 19.88
C GLY A 120 -9.50 2.78 18.47
N ALA A 121 -9.19 1.72 17.76
CA ALA A 121 -9.72 1.40 16.45
C ALA A 121 -10.80 0.33 16.56
N LEU A 122 -11.81 0.43 15.69
CA LEU A 122 -12.81 -0.60 15.44
C LEU A 122 -12.80 -0.88 13.93
N ILE A 123 -12.64 -2.14 13.54
CA ILE A 123 -12.69 -2.56 12.14
C ILE A 123 -14.16 -2.90 11.82
N SER A 124 -14.70 -2.36 10.73
CA SER A 124 -16.15 -2.43 10.44
C SER A 124 -16.70 -3.86 10.30
N GLU A 125 -15.87 -4.80 9.86
CA GLU A 125 -16.23 -6.20 9.63
C GLU A 125 -15.95 -7.10 10.85
N ASP A 126 -15.50 -6.49 11.93
CA ASP A 126 -14.89 -7.17 13.08
C ASP A 126 -15.63 -6.87 14.38
N VAL A 127 -16.95 -6.81 14.25
CA VAL A 127 -17.86 -6.67 15.38
C VAL A 127 -18.03 -8.04 16.01
N GLY A 128 -17.05 -8.44 16.83
CA GLY A 128 -17.19 -9.60 17.71
C GLY A 128 -18.48 -9.53 18.53
N ARG A 129 -18.89 -10.64 19.16
CA ARG A 129 -20.08 -10.61 20.02
C ARG A 129 -19.75 -10.01 21.37
N GLU A 130 -20.73 -9.37 22.00
CA GLU A 130 -20.57 -8.84 23.36
C GLU A 130 -20.10 -9.96 24.31
N GLY A 131 -19.00 -9.72 25.02
CA GLY A 131 -18.37 -10.67 25.93
C GLY A 131 -17.25 -11.53 25.33
N GLU A 132 -16.95 -11.40 24.05
CA GLU A 132 -15.77 -12.03 23.42
C GLU A 132 -14.50 -11.18 23.60
N ASP A 133 -13.35 -11.85 23.69
CA ASP A 133 -12.05 -11.17 23.67
C ASP A 133 -11.91 -10.38 22.35
N GLY A 134 -11.65 -9.08 22.45
CA GLY A 134 -11.59 -8.20 21.29
C GLY A 134 -12.93 -7.59 20.87
N TYR A 135 -13.99 -7.71 21.67
CA TYR A 135 -15.22 -6.95 21.49
C TYR A 135 -14.98 -5.44 21.59
N GLY A 136 -15.35 -4.71 20.53
CA GLY A 136 -15.36 -3.25 20.49
C GLY A 136 -14.01 -2.58 20.23
N PRO A 137 -13.96 -1.25 20.36
CA PRO A 137 -12.76 -0.49 20.05
C PRO A 137 -11.60 -0.87 20.96
N GLY A 138 -10.39 -0.90 20.40
CA GLY A 138 -9.19 -1.27 21.15
C GLY A 138 -7.90 -0.84 20.46
N PRO A 139 -6.73 -1.25 20.98
CA PRO A 139 -5.47 -1.12 20.25
C PRO A 139 -5.60 -1.76 18.87
N LEU A 140 -4.91 -1.21 17.87
CA LEU A 140 -4.93 -1.82 16.54
C LEU A 140 -4.22 -3.18 16.57
N ASP A 141 -4.95 -4.23 16.22
CA ASP A 141 -4.41 -5.56 16.00
C ASP A 141 -4.20 -5.75 14.48
N ARG A 142 -2.93 -5.70 14.04
CA ARG A 142 -2.57 -5.86 12.62
C ARG A 142 -2.97 -7.24 12.05
N PRO A 143 -2.67 -8.38 12.70
CA PRO A 143 -3.20 -9.67 12.28
C PRO A 143 -4.72 -9.68 12.06
N ARG A 144 -5.46 -9.08 12.99
CA ARG A 144 -6.93 -9.01 12.90
C ARG A 144 -7.41 -8.12 11.75
N LEU A 145 -6.82 -6.93 11.60
CA LEU A 145 -7.05 -6.03 10.46
C LEU A 145 -6.80 -6.74 9.13
N LEU A 146 -5.67 -7.44 9.02
CA LEU A 146 -5.31 -8.17 7.80
C LEU A 146 -6.31 -9.30 7.51
N ALA A 147 -6.75 -10.05 8.53
CA ALA A 147 -7.74 -11.11 8.33
C ALA A 147 -9.08 -10.57 7.83
N CYS A 148 -9.60 -9.48 8.41
CA CYS A 148 -10.81 -8.82 7.95
C CYS A 148 -10.66 -8.26 6.53
N TRP A 149 -9.49 -7.68 6.23
CA TRP A 149 -9.18 -7.18 4.89
C TRP A 149 -9.12 -8.31 3.87
N GLU A 150 -8.41 -9.41 4.15
CA GLU A 150 -8.29 -10.57 3.25
C GLU A 150 -9.66 -11.19 2.97
N HIS A 151 -10.55 -11.27 3.97
CA HIS A 151 -11.93 -11.74 3.77
C HIS A 151 -12.69 -10.89 2.74
N CYS A 152 -12.64 -9.56 2.89
CA CYS A 152 -13.30 -8.63 1.97
C CYS A 152 -12.61 -8.54 0.60
N HIS A 153 -11.28 -8.61 0.59
CA HIS A 153 -10.43 -8.56 -0.59
C HIS A 153 -10.68 -9.76 -1.50
N GLY A 154 -10.83 -10.97 -0.94
CA GLY A 154 -11.15 -12.18 -1.71
C GLY A 154 -12.41 -11.99 -2.56
N ALA A 155 -13.50 -11.53 -1.94
CA ALA A 155 -14.76 -11.26 -2.64
C ALA A 155 -14.64 -10.17 -3.73
N GLN A 156 -13.86 -9.12 -3.45
CA GLN A 156 -13.65 -8.02 -4.40
C GLN A 156 -12.81 -8.44 -5.61
N THR A 157 -11.71 -9.17 -5.40
CA THR A 157 -10.79 -9.56 -6.48
C THR A 157 -11.42 -10.53 -7.47
N GLU A 158 -12.24 -11.47 -6.98
CA GLU A 158 -13.01 -12.39 -7.83
C GLU A 158 -13.99 -11.64 -8.74
N SER A 159 -14.64 -10.61 -8.18
CA SER A 159 -15.61 -9.79 -8.91
C SER A 159 -14.96 -8.90 -9.98
N LEU A 160 -13.81 -8.31 -9.67
CA LEU A 160 -13.14 -7.35 -10.56
C LEU A 160 -12.17 -7.98 -11.59
N ARG A 161 -11.83 -9.27 -11.44
CA ARG A 161 -10.84 -9.97 -12.29
C ARG A 161 -9.52 -9.21 -12.43
N LEU A 162 -9.01 -8.70 -11.31
CA LEU A 162 -7.74 -7.95 -11.31
C LEU A 162 -6.57 -8.84 -11.77
N PRO A 163 -5.61 -8.27 -12.53
CA PRO A 163 -4.32 -8.92 -12.76
C PRO A 163 -3.67 -9.38 -11.46
N ARG A 164 -3.12 -10.60 -11.45
CA ARG A 164 -2.50 -11.20 -10.27
C ARG A 164 -0.99 -11.35 -10.43
N MET A 165 -0.26 -10.90 -9.42
CA MET A 165 1.17 -11.19 -9.24
C MET A 165 1.31 -12.38 -8.29
N GLU A 166 2.38 -13.15 -8.42
CA GLU A 166 2.66 -14.19 -7.42
C GLU A 166 3.09 -13.53 -6.09
N ARG A 167 2.60 -14.07 -4.96
CA ARG A 167 2.77 -13.46 -3.63
C ARG A 167 4.23 -13.26 -3.22
N ARG A 168 5.14 -14.19 -3.55
CA ARG A 168 6.58 -14.00 -3.30
C ARG A 168 7.15 -12.87 -4.15
N SER A 169 6.84 -12.77 -5.45
CA SER A 169 7.26 -11.63 -6.28
C SER A 169 6.73 -10.30 -5.74
N SER A 170 5.47 -10.25 -5.30
CA SER A 170 4.86 -9.06 -4.69
C SER A 170 5.55 -8.65 -3.39
N LEU A 171 5.90 -9.61 -2.52
CA LEU A 171 6.65 -9.34 -1.29
C LEU A 171 8.08 -8.87 -1.56
N GLN A 172 8.74 -9.40 -2.59
CA GLN A 172 10.07 -8.95 -3.00
C GLN A 172 10.02 -7.52 -3.52
N LEU A 173 9.03 -7.18 -4.35
CA LEU A 173 8.76 -5.83 -4.82
C LEU A 173 8.51 -4.85 -3.67
N TRP A 174 7.67 -5.24 -2.71
CA TRP A 174 7.39 -4.45 -1.51
C TRP A 174 8.65 -4.16 -0.71
N ARG A 175 9.44 -5.20 -0.41
CA ARG A 175 10.69 -5.08 0.33
C ARG A 175 11.67 -4.14 -0.38
N TYR A 176 11.82 -4.30 -1.70
CA TYR A 176 12.65 -3.42 -2.51
C TYR A 176 12.24 -1.96 -2.35
N ARG A 177 10.97 -1.66 -2.60
CA ARG A 177 10.43 -0.30 -2.50
C ARG A 177 10.65 0.33 -1.13
N ARG A 178 10.40 -0.42 -0.06
CA ARG A 178 10.53 0.06 1.32
C ARG A 178 11.98 0.34 1.72
N GLU A 179 12.93 -0.46 1.25
CA GLU A 179 14.35 -0.36 1.62
C GLU A 179 15.19 0.45 0.63
N ALA A 180 14.69 0.76 -0.58
CA ALA A 180 15.45 1.44 -1.63
C ALA A 180 16.02 2.79 -1.20
N GLY A 181 15.29 3.60 -0.41
CA GLY A 181 15.79 4.89 0.08
C GLY A 181 16.99 4.76 1.04
N GLN A 182 16.99 3.72 1.89
CA GLN A 182 18.11 3.41 2.77
C GLN A 182 19.29 2.90 1.94
N GLY A 183 19.03 2.03 0.97
CA GLY A 183 20.03 1.55 0.02
C GLY A 183 20.69 2.67 -0.77
N ALA A 184 19.92 3.63 -1.29
CA ALA A 184 20.44 4.79 -2.01
C ALA A 184 21.27 5.72 -1.13
N THR A 185 20.99 5.79 0.17
CA THR A 185 21.81 6.54 1.14
C THR A 185 23.12 5.82 1.43
N ALA A 186 23.09 4.49 1.56
CA ALA A 186 24.27 3.67 1.87
C ALA A 186 25.20 3.50 0.65
N GLU A 187 24.62 3.40 -0.55
CA GLU A 187 25.32 3.15 -1.82
C GLU A 187 24.94 4.23 -2.86
N PRO A 188 25.30 5.51 -2.64
CA PRO A 188 24.87 6.64 -3.47
C PRO A 188 25.43 6.64 -4.89
N GLN A 189 26.47 5.85 -5.14
CA GLN A 189 27.09 5.68 -6.46
C GLN A 189 26.29 4.74 -7.38
N LEU A 190 25.33 3.98 -6.83
CA LEU A 190 24.50 3.07 -7.61
C LEU A 190 23.24 3.77 -8.09
N ASN A 191 22.80 3.46 -9.31
CA ASN A 191 21.48 3.85 -9.78
C ASN A 191 20.41 2.91 -9.20
N TRP A 192 19.52 3.45 -8.36
CA TRP A 192 18.39 2.73 -7.76
C TRP A 192 17.11 3.03 -8.53
N PRO A 193 16.69 2.15 -9.47
CA PRO A 193 15.50 2.40 -10.27
C PRO A 193 14.21 2.23 -9.45
N GLN A 194 13.14 2.87 -9.89
CA GLN A 194 11.82 2.51 -9.39
C GLN A 194 11.45 1.11 -9.88
N ALA A 195 10.92 0.30 -8.97
CA ALA A 195 10.29 -0.97 -9.34
C ALA A 195 8.78 -0.74 -9.53
N LEU A 196 8.27 -1.14 -10.69
CA LEU A 196 6.92 -0.89 -11.22
C LEU A 196 6.21 -2.21 -11.47
N VAL A 197 4.96 -2.15 -11.94
CA VAL A 197 4.15 -3.33 -12.27
C VAL A 197 3.58 -3.17 -13.68
N LEU A 198 3.69 -4.23 -14.47
CA LEU A 198 3.05 -4.36 -15.78
C LEU A 198 1.96 -5.40 -15.71
N GLY A 199 0.82 -5.09 -16.32
CA GLY A 199 -0.29 -6.01 -16.52
C GLY A 199 -0.30 -6.55 -17.94
N ARG A 200 -0.55 -7.84 -18.07
CA ARG A 200 -0.89 -8.52 -19.32
C ARG A 200 -2.01 -9.50 -19.04
N ASP A 201 -3.17 -9.26 -19.64
CA ASP A 201 -4.40 -10.00 -19.37
C ASP A 201 -4.72 -10.05 -17.86
N ILE A 202 -4.71 -11.24 -17.25
CA ILE A 202 -4.95 -11.48 -15.82
C ILE A 202 -3.66 -11.63 -15.00
N THR A 203 -2.51 -11.33 -15.59
CA THR A 203 -1.20 -11.47 -14.93
C THR A 203 -0.58 -10.10 -14.69
N ALA A 204 -0.08 -9.89 -13.47
CA ALA A 204 0.76 -8.76 -13.11
C ALA A 204 2.20 -9.24 -12.92
N LEU A 205 3.15 -8.51 -13.50
CA LEU A 205 4.58 -8.79 -13.45
C LEU A 205 5.32 -7.58 -12.90
N SER A 206 6.28 -7.84 -12.03
CA SER A 206 7.16 -6.80 -11.50
C SER A 206 8.19 -6.40 -12.57
N THR A 207 8.46 -5.09 -12.69
CA THR A 207 9.38 -4.57 -13.71
C THR A 207 10.26 -3.45 -13.17
N ALA A 208 11.39 -3.21 -13.83
CA ALA A 208 12.20 -1.99 -13.62
C ALA A 208 12.70 -1.44 -14.96
N ILE A 209 13.03 -0.16 -15.02
CA ILE A 209 13.65 0.42 -16.22
C ILE A 209 15.17 0.28 -16.09
N TRP A 210 15.81 -0.36 -17.07
CA TRP A 210 17.27 -0.45 -17.10
C TRP A 210 17.84 0.82 -17.75
N PRO A 211 18.59 1.66 -17.02
CA PRO A 211 19.12 2.93 -17.55
C PRO A 211 20.18 2.78 -18.65
N GLY A 212 20.72 1.57 -18.85
CA GLY A 212 21.75 1.28 -19.86
C GLY A 212 22.92 0.46 -19.30
N PRO A 213 23.76 -0.10 -20.18
CA PRO A 213 24.80 -1.05 -19.81
C PRO A 213 26.06 -0.40 -19.22
N GLU A 214 26.21 0.91 -19.36
CA GLU A 214 27.40 1.66 -18.95
C GLU A 214 27.34 2.18 -17.50
N GLN A 215 26.21 1.99 -16.81
CA GLN A 215 26.00 2.50 -15.46
C GLN A 215 26.09 1.41 -14.40
N HIS A 216 26.65 1.75 -13.23
CA HIS A 216 26.46 0.93 -12.04
C HIS A 216 25.01 1.02 -11.59
N TRP A 217 24.36 -0.13 -11.50
CA TRP A 217 22.91 -0.21 -11.36
C TRP A 217 22.52 -1.23 -10.31
N VAL A 218 21.41 -0.98 -9.62
CA VAL A 218 20.75 -1.97 -8.79
C VAL A 218 19.65 -2.62 -9.60
N LEU A 219 19.82 -3.89 -9.95
CA LEU A 219 18.73 -4.72 -10.47
C LEU A 219 17.78 -5.05 -9.31
N PRO A 220 16.54 -4.54 -9.31
CA PRO A 220 15.55 -4.92 -8.31
C PRO A 220 15.16 -6.40 -8.49
N PRO A 221 14.55 -7.04 -7.48
CA PRO A 221 14.03 -8.40 -7.61
C PRO A 221 12.72 -8.39 -8.42
N VAL A 222 12.85 -8.08 -9.72
CA VAL A 222 11.73 -7.95 -10.66
C VAL A 222 11.74 -9.08 -11.69
N ASP A 223 10.61 -9.37 -12.32
CA ASP A 223 10.48 -10.40 -13.35
C ASP A 223 11.04 -9.91 -14.70
N LEU A 224 10.80 -8.63 -15.02
CA LEU A 224 11.14 -8.01 -16.30
C LEU A 224 11.97 -6.73 -16.12
N VAL A 225 12.74 -6.40 -17.14
CA VAL A 225 13.41 -5.10 -17.27
C VAL A 225 13.02 -4.46 -18.59
N VAL A 226 12.70 -3.17 -18.54
CA VAL A 226 12.41 -2.36 -19.72
C VAL A 226 13.71 -1.85 -20.30
N ILE A 227 13.90 -2.06 -21.60
CA ILE A 227 15.05 -1.59 -22.37
C ILE A 227 14.56 -0.58 -23.40
N GLN A 228 15.27 0.56 -23.52
CA GLN A 228 15.00 1.60 -24.51
C GLN A 228 16.27 1.93 -25.31
N ARG A 229 16.29 1.54 -26.58
CA ARG A 229 17.38 1.79 -27.53
C ARG A 229 16.90 2.74 -28.63
N ASP A 230 17.82 3.26 -29.43
CA ASP A 230 17.50 4.11 -30.57
C ASP A 230 16.58 3.36 -31.55
N GLY A 231 15.30 3.75 -31.57
CA GLY A 231 14.28 3.19 -32.46
C GLY A 231 13.69 1.83 -32.05
N GLU A 232 14.11 1.24 -30.92
CA GLU A 232 13.62 -0.06 -30.44
C GLU A 232 13.45 -0.04 -28.91
N GLY A 233 12.31 -0.50 -28.42
CA GLY A 233 12.06 -0.66 -26.99
C GLY A 233 11.24 -1.91 -26.71
N GLY A 234 11.43 -2.48 -25.54
CA GLY A 234 10.73 -3.69 -25.15
C GLY A 234 11.16 -4.21 -23.78
N LEU A 235 10.74 -5.43 -23.49
CA LEU A 235 10.95 -6.08 -22.20
C LEU A 235 11.97 -7.20 -22.35
N LEU A 236 12.80 -7.39 -21.33
CA LEU A 236 13.74 -8.49 -21.22
C LEU A 236 13.52 -9.19 -19.87
N PRO A 237 13.51 -10.53 -19.80
CA PRO A 237 13.54 -11.23 -18.51
C PRO A 237 14.74 -10.79 -17.67
N SER A 238 14.52 -10.45 -16.40
CA SER A 238 15.58 -9.98 -15.51
C SER A 238 16.70 -11.01 -15.31
N ASP A 239 16.37 -12.30 -15.41
CA ASP A 239 17.29 -13.43 -15.33
C ASP A 239 18.34 -13.44 -16.46
N GLU A 240 18.01 -12.94 -17.65
CA GLU A 240 18.99 -12.80 -18.74
C GLU A 240 20.03 -11.75 -18.39
N LEU A 241 19.59 -10.63 -17.82
CA LEU A 241 20.47 -9.57 -17.34
C LEU A 241 21.33 -10.06 -16.18
N ARG A 242 20.73 -10.74 -15.20
CA ARG A 242 21.46 -11.33 -14.07
C ARG A 242 22.55 -12.29 -14.56
N THR A 243 22.22 -13.14 -15.52
CA THR A 243 23.18 -14.09 -16.13
C THR A 243 24.32 -13.34 -16.84
N ALA A 244 24.01 -12.33 -17.65
CA ALA A 244 25.02 -11.55 -18.36
C ALA A 244 25.93 -10.76 -17.41
N ALA A 245 25.43 -10.37 -16.24
CA ALA A 245 26.20 -9.75 -15.16
C ALA A 245 27.01 -10.74 -14.32
N GLY A 246 27.00 -12.04 -14.63
CA GLY A 246 27.70 -13.06 -13.83
C GLY A 246 27.05 -13.34 -12.46
N GLY A 247 25.74 -13.10 -12.34
CA GLY A 247 24.98 -13.29 -11.09
C GLY A 247 24.71 -12.00 -10.32
N GLY A 248 25.55 -10.97 -10.48
CA GLY A 248 25.51 -9.74 -9.69
C GLY A 248 25.94 -9.94 -8.23
N GLN A 249 26.21 -8.84 -7.52
CA GLN A 249 26.54 -8.87 -6.09
C GLN A 249 25.28 -8.54 -5.26
N PRO A 250 24.84 -9.39 -4.32
CA PRO A 250 23.68 -9.09 -3.50
C PRO A 250 23.93 -7.89 -2.58
N LEU A 251 22.94 -7.00 -2.51
CA LEU A 251 22.95 -5.84 -1.62
C LEU A 251 22.22 -6.16 -0.30
N PRO A 252 22.61 -5.51 0.81
CA PRO A 252 21.96 -5.70 2.10
C PRO A 252 20.53 -5.13 2.14
N HIS A 253 20.21 -4.21 1.23
CA HIS A 253 18.94 -3.50 1.15
C HIS A 253 18.12 -3.91 -0.08
N GLY A 254 16.82 -4.07 0.12
CA GLY A 254 15.80 -4.22 -0.91
C GLY A 254 15.83 -5.54 -1.67
N GLY A 255 16.73 -6.46 -1.33
CA GLY A 255 16.94 -7.69 -2.11
C GLY A 255 17.43 -7.42 -3.54
N GLY A 256 18.00 -6.23 -3.79
CA GLY A 256 18.57 -5.87 -5.08
C GLY A 256 19.95 -6.51 -5.32
N LEU A 257 20.34 -6.56 -6.59
CA LEU A 257 21.66 -7.00 -7.02
C LEU A 257 22.42 -5.82 -7.62
N HIS A 258 23.65 -5.58 -7.19
CA HIS A 258 24.55 -4.67 -7.87
C HIS A 258 25.01 -5.30 -9.19
N ILE A 259 24.74 -4.57 -10.27
CA ILE A 259 25.15 -4.86 -11.63
C ILE A 259 26.20 -3.82 -12.04
N ALA A 260 27.43 -4.27 -12.24
CA ALA A 260 28.52 -3.43 -12.74
C ALA A 260 28.57 -3.46 -14.27
N PRO A 261 28.96 -2.34 -14.93
CA PRO A 261 29.15 -2.30 -16.37
C PRO A 261 30.10 -3.39 -16.86
N SER A 262 29.76 -4.02 -17.99
CA SER A 262 30.61 -5.05 -18.58
C SER A 262 30.36 -5.21 -20.08
N PRO A 263 31.34 -5.73 -20.85
CA PRO A 263 31.15 -6.03 -22.27
C PRO A 263 29.98 -7.00 -22.55
N ALA A 264 29.71 -7.92 -21.61
CA ALA A 264 28.59 -8.85 -21.73
C ALA A 264 27.24 -8.12 -21.63
N LEU A 265 27.11 -7.15 -20.73
CA LEU A 265 25.92 -6.31 -20.61
C LEU A 265 25.75 -5.38 -21.81
N VAL A 266 26.83 -4.81 -22.35
CA VAL A 266 26.77 -4.02 -23.58
C VAL A 266 26.26 -4.87 -24.74
N LYS A 267 26.80 -6.09 -24.90
CA LYS A 267 26.33 -7.04 -25.93
C LYS A 267 24.87 -7.41 -25.74
N LEU A 268 24.44 -7.74 -24.52
CA LEU A 268 23.04 -8.04 -24.21
C LEU A 268 22.16 -6.82 -24.54
N TYR A 269 22.57 -5.64 -24.10
CA TYR A 269 21.86 -4.40 -24.35
C TYR A 269 21.78 -4.05 -25.84
N GLN A 270 22.67 -4.51 -26.70
CA GLN A 270 22.60 -4.20 -28.14
C GLN A 270 21.87 -5.27 -28.96
N SER A 271 21.90 -6.54 -28.50
CA SER A 271 21.51 -7.68 -29.33
C SER A 271 20.41 -8.55 -28.75
N ALA A 272 19.98 -8.31 -27.50
CA ALA A 272 18.89 -9.08 -26.92
C ALA A 272 17.61 -8.91 -27.74
N ARG A 273 16.93 -10.03 -27.99
CA ARG A 273 15.62 -10.06 -28.60
C ARG A 273 14.60 -9.63 -27.56
N LEU A 274 14.00 -8.47 -27.75
CA LEU A 274 13.06 -7.92 -26.78
C LEU A 274 11.66 -8.50 -26.98
N ILE A 275 10.97 -8.70 -25.87
CA ILE A 275 9.52 -8.95 -25.85
C ILE A 275 8.82 -7.63 -26.18
N PRO A 276 7.87 -7.60 -27.13
CA PRO A 276 7.10 -6.39 -27.42
C PRO A 276 6.36 -5.89 -26.17
N SER A 277 6.49 -4.59 -25.87
CA SER A 277 5.75 -3.98 -24.76
C SER A 277 4.30 -3.63 -25.09
N SER A 278 3.87 -3.78 -26.36
CA SER A 278 2.52 -3.44 -26.83
C SER A 278 1.39 -4.20 -26.12
N ASP A 279 1.70 -5.40 -25.62
CA ASP A 279 0.73 -6.27 -24.94
C ASP A 279 0.64 -5.99 -23.44
N TYR A 280 1.44 -5.03 -22.95
CA TYR A 280 1.56 -4.71 -21.53
C TYR A 280 1.04 -3.30 -21.27
N ARG A 281 0.36 -3.13 -20.13
CA ARG A 281 0.02 -1.82 -19.57
C ARG A 281 0.68 -1.61 -18.23
N ALA A 282 1.12 -0.40 -17.92
CA ALA A 282 1.50 -0.06 -16.56
C ALA A 282 0.27 -0.18 -15.65
N LEU A 283 0.47 -0.73 -14.45
CA LEU A 283 -0.58 -0.86 -13.43
C LEU A 283 -0.22 -0.01 -12.21
N ASP A 284 -1.20 0.74 -11.72
CA ASP A 284 -1.14 1.41 -10.43
C ASP A 284 -1.33 0.40 -9.28
N HIS A 285 -0.99 0.80 -8.05
CA HIS A 285 -1.02 -0.06 -6.86
C HIS A 285 -2.38 -0.70 -6.54
N LEU A 286 -3.48 -0.10 -7.03
CA LEU A 286 -4.84 -0.57 -6.82
C LEU A 286 -5.42 -1.35 -8.01
N GLU A 287 -4.65 -1.55 -9.08
CA GLU A 287 -5.10 -2.20 -10.32
C GLU A 287 -4.67 -3.66 -10.45
N TRP A 288 -4.04 -4.23 -9.41
CA TRP A 288 -3.62 -5.64 -9.37
C TRP A 288 -3.82 -6.23 -7.96
N ALA A 289 -3.57 -7.52 -7.79
CA ALA A 289 -3.61 -8.22 -6.51
C ALA A 289 -2.53 -9.31 -6.47
N ASP A 290 -2.32 -9.95 -5.31
CA ASP A 290 -1.33 -11.03 -5.12
C ASP A 290 -1.85 -12.22 -4.31
#